data_AF-A0A538GT86-F1
#
_entry.id   AF-A0A538GT86-F1
#
_cell.length_a   1.000
_cell.length_b   1.000
_cell.length_c   1.000
_cell.angle_alpha   90.00
_cell.angle_beta   90.00
_cell.angle_gamma   90.00
#
_symmetry.space_group_name_H-M   'P 1'
#
loop_
_entity.id
_entity.type
_entity.pdbx_description
1 polymer ?
#
loop_
_entity_poly.entity_id
_entity_poly.type
_entity_poly.pdbx_seq_one_letter_code
_entity_poly.pdbx_strand_id
1 'polypeptide(L)' 'MSATVIELPTVESLTEEIRGLVYERQTLRAVGAPREQLERNRVELVHRQQNLVHALIRRYRPAAA' A
#
# COMPACT_ATOMS: atom_id res chain seq x y z
N MET A 1 -32.68 -5.28 -2.20
CA MET A 1 -31.50 -5.15 -1.32
C MET A 1 -30.27 -5.11 -2.22
N SER A 2 -29.73 -3.92 -2.50
CA SER A 2 -28.53 -3.80 -3.34
C SER A 2 -27.30 -4.19 -2.53
N ALA A 3 -26.64 -5.28 -2.93
CA ALA A 3 -25.36 -5.66 -2.35
C ALA A 3 -24.32 -4.59 -2.67
N THR A 4 -23.69 -4.02 -1.66
CA THR A 4 -22.52 -3.14 -1.83
C THR A 4 -21.34 -3.99 -2.25
N VAL A 5 -20.87 -3.84 -3.49
CA VAL A 5 -19.62 -4.47 -3.94
C VAL A 5 -18.47 -3.70 -3.31
N ILE A 6 -17.74 -4.33 -2.40
CA ILE A 6 -16.50 -3.78 -1.85
C ILE A 6 -15.35 -4.27 -2.74
N GLU A 7 -14.80 -3.37 -3.55
CA GLU A 7 -13.60 -3.67 -4.34
C GLU A 7 -12.38 -3.63 -3.42
N LEU A 8 -11.75 -4.79 -3.23
CA LEU A 8 -10.53 -4.90 -2.44
C LEU A 8 -9.32 -4.55 -3.30
N PRO A 9 -8.32 -3.80 -2.77
CA PRO A 9 -7.09 -3.53 -3.49
C PRO A 9 -6.39 -4.80 -3.94
N THR A 10 -5.87 -4.79 -5.18
CA THR A 10 -5.16 -5.91 -5.78
C THR A 10 -3.68 -5.88 -5.41
N VAL A 11 -2.98 -6.99 -5.64
CA VAL A 11 -1.52 -7.07 -5.43
C VAL A 11 -0.81 -6.07 -6.36
N GLU A 12 -1.27 -5.97 -7.60
CA GLU A 12 -0.73 -5.11 -8.64
C GLU A 12 -0.93 -3.63 -8.31
N SER A 13 -2.14 -3.22 -7.89
CA SER A 13 -2.41 -1.81 -7.53
C SER A 13 -1.60 -1.38 -6.32
N LEU A 14 -1.54 -2.22 -5.28
CA LEU A 14 -0.76 -1.93 -4.06
C LEU A 14 0.74 -1.87 -4.35
N THR A 15 1.24 -2.72 -5.25
CA THR A 15 2.66 -2.68 -5.65
C THR A 15 3.01 -1.37 -6.32
N GLU A 16 2.14 -0.86 -7.20
CA GLU A 16 2.36 0.41 -7.90
C GLU A 16 2.25 1.61 -6.94
N GLU A 17 1.27 1.60 -6.04
CA GLU A 17 1.14 2.63 -5.00
C GLU A 17 2.37 2.69 -4.09
N ILE A 18 2.91 1.53 -3.67
CA ILE A 18 4.14 1.46 -2.87
C ILE A 18 5.32 2.04 -3.64
N ARG A 19 5.46 1.75 -4.95
CA ARG A 19 6.52 2.36 -5.78
C ARG A 19 6.40 3.88 -5.81
N GLY A 20 5.18 4.40 -5.99
CA GLY A 20 4.91 5.84 -5.93
C GLY A 20 5.33 6.46 -4.60
N LEU A 21 4.98 5.84 -3.47
CA LEU A 21 5.36 6.30 -2.14
C LEU A 21 6.87 6.24 -1.88
N VAL A 22 7.55 5.23 -2.42
CA VAL A 22 9.03 5.16 -2.35
C VAL A 22 9.66 6.29 -3.16
N TYR A 23 9.16 6.57 -4.36
CA TYR A 23 9.63 7.68 -5.18
C TYR A 23 9.39 9.04 -4.50
N GLU A 24 8.20 9.26 -3.95
CA GLU A 24 7.88 10.43 -3.14
C GLU A 24 8.86 10.57 -1.98
N ARG A 25 9.14 9.48 -1.26
CA ARG A 25 10.11 9.47 -0.15
C ARG A 25 11.50 9.90 -0.58
N GLN A 26 11.96 9.41 -1.72
CA GLN A 26 13.26 9.77 -2.29
C GLN A 26 13.29 11.27 -2.62
N THR A 27 12.21 11.79 -3.20
CA THR A 27 12.05 13.21 -3.51
C THR A 27 12.07 14.05 -2.24
N LEU A 28 11.30 13.69 -1.20
CA LEU A 28 11.27 14.37 0.09
C LEU A 28 12.67 14.44 0.73
N ARG A 29 13.46 13.37 0.63
CA ARG A 29 14.85 13.38 1.11
C ARG A 29 15.74 14.30 0.28
N ALA A 30 15.62 14.25 -1.06
CA ALA A 30 16.42 15.06 -1.96
C ALA A 30 16.20 16.56 -1.75
N VAL A 31 14.98 16.99 -1.45
CA VAL A 31 14.64 18.40 -1.21
C VAL A 31 14.82 18.83 0.25
N GLY A 32 15.29 17.95 1.14
CA GLY A 32 15.48 18.25 2.56
C GLY A 32 14.16 18.50 3.31
N ALA A 33 13.09 17.78 2.95
CA ALA A 33 11.77 17.97 3.54
C ALA A 33 11.77 17.76 5.07
N PRO A 34 10.88 18.43 5.81
CA PRO A 34 10.74 18.27 7.25
C PRO A 34 10.47 16.82 7.67
N ARG A 35 10.94 16.47 8.87
CA ARG A 35 10.79 15.13 9.46
C ARG A 35 9.33 14.65 9.48
N GLU A 36 8.39 15.54 9.73
CA GLU A 36 6.96 15.22 9.75
C GLU A 36 6.45 14.69 8.40
N GLN A 37 6.92 15.25 7.28
CA GLN A 37 6.55 14.77 5.95
C GLN A 37 7.11 13.38 5.68
N LEU A 38 8.36 13.14 6.06
CA LEU A 38 8.98 11.81 5.98
C LEU A 38 8.27 10.79 6.86
N GLU A 39 7.72 11.20 8.00
CA GLU A 39 6.99 10.32 8.90
C GLU A 39 5.60 9.98 8.38
N ARG A 40 4.88 10.97 7.81
CA ARG A 40 3.60 10.70 7.12
C ARG A 40 3.77 9.72 5.97
N ASN A 41 4.77 9.93 5.12
CA ASN A 41 5.10 9.01 4.04
C ASN A 41 5.50 7.62 4.56
N ARG A 42 6.21 7.53 5.69
CA ARG A 42 6.57 6.25 6.33
C ARG A 42 5.34 5.48 6.80
N VAL A 43 4.41 6.15 7.47
CA VAL A 43 3.16 5.54 7.96
C VAL A 43 2.34 5.00 6.78
N GLU A 44 2.21 5.79 5.71
CA GLU A 44 1.47 5.36 4.52
C GLU A 44 2.12 4.15 3.84
N LEU A 45 3.46 4.13 3.72
CA LEU A 45 4.19 2.96 3.21
C LEU A 45 3.88 1.69 4.01
N VAL A 46 3.91 1.78 5.34
CA VAL A 46 3.62 0.62 6.22
C VAL A 46 2.17 0.15 6.02
N HIS A 47 1.21 1.06 5.92
CA HIS A 47 -0.19 0.69 5.65
C HIS A 47 -0.36 -0.03 4.31
N ARG A 48 0.23 0.49 3.22
CA ARG A 48 0.14 -0.16 1.91
C ARG A 48 0.85 -1.52 1.89
N GLN A 49 1.98 -1.65 2.58
CA GLN A 49 2.67 -2.92 2.73
C GLN A 49 1.83 -3.96 3.50
N GLN A 50 1.16 -3.56 4.58
CA GLN A 50 0.22 -4.43 5.31
C GLN A 50 -0.93 -4.89 4.41
N ASN A 51 -1.51 -3.97 3.64
CA ASN A 51 -2.55 -4.29 2.67
C ASN A 51 -2.04 -5.27 1.60
N LEU A 52 -0.80 -5.11 1.15
CA LEU A 52 -0.17 -6.00 0.17
C LEU A 52 -0.03 -7.42 0.73
N VAL A 53 0.42 -7.54 1.97
CA VAL A 53 0.48 -8.85 2.66
C VAL A 53 -0.91 -9.48 2.72
N HIS A 54 -1.95 -8.72 3.10
CA HIS A 54 -3.32 -9.24 3.11
C HIS A 54 -3.81 -9.65 1.71
N ALA A 55 -3.48 -8.89 0.68
CA ALA A 55 -3.83 -9.22 -0.71
C ALA A 55 -3.14 -10.50 -1.19
N LEU A 56 -1.87 -10.68 -0.86
CA LEU A 56 -1.11 -11.90 -1.16
C LEU A 56 -1.70 -13.11 -0.44
N ILE A 57 -2.04 -12.98 0.86
CA ILE A 57 -2.69 -14.05 1.62
C ILE A 57 -4.02 -14.43 0.95
N ARG A 58 -4.87 -13.46 0.58
CA ARG A 58 -6.13 -13.76 -0.12
C ARG A 58 -5.91 -14.48 -1.44
N ARG A 59 -4.92 -14.06 -2.24
CA ARG A 59 -4.61 -14.63 -3.55
C ARG A 59 -4.10 -16.07 -3.48
N TYR A 60 -3.30 -16.38 -2.46
CA TYR A 60 -2.64 -17.68 -2.32
C TYR A 60 -3.26 -18.59 -1.25
N ARG A 61 -4.36 -18.17 -0.63
CA ARG A 61 -5.12 -19.02 0.28
C ARG A 61 -5.63 -20.24 -0.51
N PRO A 62 -5.36 -21.48 -0.07
CA PRO A 62 -5.95 -22.66 -0.69
C PRO A 62 -7.48 -22.58 -0.66
N ALA A 63 -8.13 -22.96 -1.74
CA ALA A 63 -9.57 -23.26 -1.68
C ALA A 63 -9.75 -24.36 -0.64
N ALA A 64 -10.68 -24.17 0.30
CA ALA A 64 -11.00 -25.21 1.28
C ALA A 64 -11.38 -26.49 0.51
N ALA A 65 -10.71 -27.60 0.84
CA ALA A 65 -10.97 -28.92 0.26
C ALA A 65 -12.36 -29.42 0.62
#